data_AF-S2RHM3-F1
#
_entry.id   AF-S2RHM3-F1
#
_cell.length_a   1.000
_cell.length_b   1.000
_cell.length_c   1.000
_cell.angle_alpha   90.00
_cell.angle_beta   90.00
_cell.angle_gamma   90.00
#
_symmetry.space_group_name_H-M   'P 1'
#
loop_
_entity.id
_entity.type
_entity.pdbx_description
1 polymer ?
#
loop_
_entity_poly.entity_id
_entity_poly.type
_entity_poly.pdbx_seq_one_letter_code
_entity_poly.pdbx_strand_id
1 'polypeptide(L)' 'MNQAIELLRNTNDAIGDIAIKVGFSSYVQFAKAFQKARQMSPSAFRKAISNGELSPRKID' A
#
# COMPACT_ATOMS: atom_id res chain seq x y z
N MET A 1 -7.71 2.11 5.08
CA MET A 1 -6.89 1.04 4.46
C MET A 1 -7.14 0.95 2.96
N ASN A 2 -8.40 0.86 2.51
CA ASN A 2 -8.75 0.74 1.09
C ASN A 2 -8.14 1.84 0.22
N GLN A 3 -8.23 3.10 0.64
CA GLN A 3 -7.59 4.23 -0.06
C GLN A 3 -6.06 4.05 -0.24
N ALA A 4 -5.36 3.47 0.74
CA ALA A 4 -3.92 3.23 0.62
C ALA A 4 -3.61 2.19 -0.47
N ILE A 5 -4.46 1.17 -0.60
CA ILE A 5 -4.33 0.13 -1.61
C ILE A 5 -4.56 0.72 -3.01
N GLU A 6 -5.57 1.57 -3.16
CA GLU A 6 -5.85 2.27 -4.41
C GLU A 6 -4.69 3.18 -4.82
N LEU A 7 -4.14 3.97 -3.89
CA LEU A 7 -2.99 4.82 -4.15
C LEU A 7 -1.73 4.01 -4.50
N LEU A 8 -1.45 2.92 -3.78
CA LEU A 8 -0.30 2.05 -4.06
C LEU A 8 -0.38 1.39 -5.44
N ARG A 9 -1.59 1.15 -5.94
CA ARG A 9 -1.88 0.51 -7.23
C ARG A 9 -1.85 1.51 -8.38
N ASN A 10 -2.44 2.68 -8.19
CA ASN A 10 -2.77 3.60 -9.28
C ASN A 10 -1.78 4.77 -9.39
N THR A 11 -0.85 4.92 -8.44
CA THR A 11 0.10 6.04 -8.40
C THR A 11 1.54 5.56 -8.17
N ASN A 12 2.48 6.41 -8.55
CA ASN A 12 3.91 6.25 -8.25
C ASN A 12 4.37 7.09 -7.06
N ASP A 13 3.44 7.60 -6.25
CA ASP A 13 3.75 8.44 -5.09
C ASP A 13 4.72 7.73 -4.14
N ALA A 14 5.56 8.47 -3.43
CA ALA A 14 6.37 7.86 -2.38
C ALA A 14 5.46 7.24 -1.32
N ILE A 15 5.83 6.06 -0.81
CA ILE A 15 4.99 5.33 0.16
C ILE A 15 4.82 6.15 1.46
N GLY A 16 5.81 6.98 1.82
CA GLY A 16 5.70 7.95 2.90
C GLY A 16 4.60 8.99 2.65
N ASP A 17 4.48 9.52 1.43
CA ASP A 17 3.44 10.46 1.05
C ASP A 17 2.06 9.81 1.00
N ILE A 18 1.97 8.52 0.67
CA ILE A 18 0.72 7.77 0.79
C ILE A 18 0.32 7.63 2.26
N ALA A 19 1.27 7.37 3.17
CA ALA A 19 1.01 7.30 4.61
C ALA A 19 0.43 8.62 5.15
N ILE A 20 1.13 9.71 4.86
CA ILE A 20 0.60 11.04 4.51
C ILE A 20 -0.92 11.14 4.28
N LYS A 21 -1.26 10.94 3.01
CA LYS A 21 -2.60 11.10 2.41
C LYS A 21 -3.68 10.25 3.04
N VAL A 22 -3.34 9.10 3.62
CA VAL A 22 -4.30 8.16 4.21
C VAL A 22 -4.43 8.30 5.74
N GLY A 23 -3.84 9.35 6.31
CA GLY A 23 -4.08 9.78 7.70
C GLY A 23 -3.08 9.26 8.73
N PHE A 24 -1.92 8.72 8.31
CA PHE A 24 -0.86 8.32 9.24
C PHE A 24 0.17 9.42 9.42
N SER A 25 0.63 9.63 10.66
CA SER A 25 1.68 10.62 10.95
C SER A 25 3.07 10.20 10.49
N SER A 26 3.28 8.93 10.11
CA SER A 26 4.58 8.44 9.65
C SER A 26 4.47 7.16 8.82
N TYR A 27 5.46 6.95 7.96
CA TYR A 27 5.64 5.71 7.21
C TYR A 27 5.70 4.47 8.13
N VAL A 28 6.38 4.55 9.28
CA VAL A 28 6.55 3.40 10.18
C VAL A 28 5.22 2.94 10.77
N GLN A 29 4.37 3.87 11.22
CA GLN A 29 3.03 3.52 11.72
C GLN A 29 2.16 2.92 10.62
N PHE A 30 2.19 3.53 9.44
CA PHE A 30 1.47 3.02 8.27
C PHE A 30 1.93 1.62 7.87
N ALA A 31 3.24 1.38 7.77
CA ALA A 31 3.79 0.10 7.36
C ALA A 31 3.40 -1.03 8.33
N LYS A 32 3.43 -0.78 9.64
CA LYS A 32 2.96 -1.74 10.66
C LYS A 32 1.47 -2.06 10.51
N ALA A 33 0.64 -1.03 10.36
CA ALA A 33 -0.81 -1.22 10.20
C ALA A 33 -1.13 -1.96 8.89
N PHE A 34 -0.45 -1.60 7.80
CA PHE A 34 -0.62 -2.22 6.48
C PHE A 34 -0.20 -3.68 6.51
N GLN A 35 0.94 -4.00 7.12
CA GLN A 35 1.42 -5.38 7.26
C GLN A 35 0.46 -6.22 8.11
N LYS A 36 -0.11 -5.68 9.19
CA LYS A 36 -1.13 -6.37 9.97
C LYS A 36 -2.38 -6.68 9.14
N ALA A 37 -2.79 -5.76 8.26
CA ALA A 37 -3.98 -5.91 7.44
C ALA A 37 -3.78 -6.81 6.21
N ARG A 38 -2.59 -6.80 5.58
CA ARG A 38 -2.33 -7.46 4.28
C ARG A 38 -1.28 -8.56 4.33
N GLN A 39 -0.68 -8.80 5.50
CA GLN A 39 0.40 -9.78 5.70
C GLN A 39 1.65 -9.52 4.84
N MET A 40 1.83 -8.29 4.33
CA MET A 40 3.00 -7.86 3.58
C MET A 40 3.23 -6.36 3.72
N SER A 41 4.44 -5.88 3.46
CA SER A 41 4.73 -4.45 3.49
C SER A 41 4.09 -3.70 2.31
N PRO A 42 3.84 -2.38 2.43
CA PRO A 42 3.32 -1.58 1.33
C PRO A 42 4.21 -1.60 0.08
N SER A 43 5.54 -1.66 0.27
CA SER A 43 6.52 -1.71 -0.82
C SER A 43 6.50 -3.06 -1.54
N ALA A 44 6.42 -4.16 -0.78
CA ALA A 44 6.25 -5.50 -1.34
C ALA A 44 4.93 -5.60 -2.13
N PHE A 45 3.85 -5.05 -1.58
CA PHE A 45 2.56 -4.99 -2.24
C PHE A 45 2.61 -4.25 -3.58
N ARG A 46 3.21 -3.04 -3.62
CA ARG A 46 3.38 -2.28 -4.86
C ARG A 46 4.23 -3.05 -5.89
N LYS A 47 5.33 -3.66 -5.45
CA LYS A 47 6.20 -4.46 -6.32
C LYS A 47 5.45 -5.66 -6.91
N ALA A 48 4.70 -6.39 -6.10
CA ALA A 48 3.92 -7.53 -6.55
C ALA A 48 2.82 -7.14 -7.56
N ILE A 49 2.21 -5.96 -7.42
CA ILE A 49 1.32 -5.42 -8.47
C ILE A 49 2.09 -5.11 -9.75
N SER A 50 3.23 -4.42 -9.64
CA SER A 50 4.07 -4.07 -10.79
C SER A 50 4.59 -5.29 -11.54
N ASN A 51 4.85 -6.38 -10.81
CA ASN A 51 5.33 -7.65 -11.35
C ASN A 51 4.20 -8.54 -11.89
N GLY A 52 2.93 -8.15 -11.70
CA GLY A 52 1.76 -8.95 -12.10
C GLY A 52 1.44 -10.13 -11.18
N GLU A 53 2.16 -10.29 -10.06
CA GLU A 53 1.94 -11.35 -9.07
C GLU A 53 0.64 -11.15 -8.28
N LEU A 54 0.25 -9.88 -8.11
CA LEU A 54 -1.04 -9.50 -7.55
C LEU A 54 -1.91 -8.91 -8.65
N SER A 55 -2.95 -9.66 -9.02
CA SER A 55 -3.90 -9.19 -10.02
C SER A 55 -4.64 -7.96 -9.47
N PRO A 56 -4.57 -6.79 -10.13
CA PRO A 56 -5.15 -5.57 -9.60
C PRO A 56 -6.68 -5.66 -9.43
N ARG A 57 -7.35 -6.59 -10.13
CA ARG A 57 -8.81 -6.68 -10.22
C ARG A 57 -9.51 -7.46 -9.11
N LYS A 58 -8.80 -8.17 -8.22
CA LYS A 58 -9.41 -9.04 -7.19
C LYS A 58 -8.89 -8.74 -5.80
N ILE A 59 -9.38 -7.68 -5.18
CA ILE A 59 -9.29 -7.49 -3.74
C ILE A 59 -10.71 -7.07 -3.34
N ASP A 60 -11.55 -8.06 -3.00
CA ASP A 60 -12.84 -7.88 -2.32
C ASP A 60 -12.62 -7.25 -0.93
#